data_AF-A0A6G0Z318-F1
#
_entry.id   AF-A0A6G0Z318-F1
#
_cell.length_a   1.000
_cell.length_b   1.000
_cell.length_c   1.000
_cell.angle_alpha   90.00
_cell.angle_beta   90.00
_cell.angle_gamma   90.00
#
_symmetry.space_group_name_H-M   'P 1'
#
loop_
_entity.id
_entity.type
_entity.pdbx_description
1 polymer ?
#
loop_
_entity_poly.entity_id
_entity_poly.type
_entity_poly.pdbx_seq_one_letter_code
_entity_poly.pdbx_strand_id
1 'polypeptide(L)'
;MIRSLIYLRNVIWLNESYRPSYMRATPFFGGLVMSVVNEKLKEKKVKFSQIVVHSGIIAIFTLTFWAQFYGTVFYERNRPYYPLEHALYSIITHSTWPVAGIWITMSYFTSGYGILNNVFNNRIFTIMGKLTYSVSLVNITFLLLSQSSQKLPIHMTSKYLFDSWLSDAFMCFLISIILYLVVEEPFRKLTGKLFYQR
;
A
#
# COMPACT_ATOMS: atom_id res chain seq x y z
N MET A 1 22.29 -5.86 -27.03
CA MET A 1 22.44 -4.48 -26.50
C MET A 1 21.11 -3.89 -26.01
N ILE A 2 19.99 -4.04 -26.74
CA ILE A 2 18.66 -3.51 -26.32
C ILE A 2 18.12 -4.16 -25.02
N ARG A 3 18.44 -5.44 -24.78
CA ARG A 3 18.00 -6.21 -23.60
C ARG A 3 18.49 -5.61 -22.28
N SER A 4 19.76 -5.23 -22.17
CA SER A 4 20.31 -4.66 -20.92
C SER A 4 19.73 -3.28 -20.61
N LEU A 5 19.42 -2.49 -21.63
CA LEU A 5 18.79 -1.18 -21.49
C LEU A 5 17.37 -1.29 -20.94
N ILE A 6 16.59 -2.32 -21.30
CA ILE A 6 15.22 -2.51 -20.78
C ILE A 6 15.25 -2.91 -19.29
N TYR A 7 16.19 -3.79 -18.91
CA TYR A 7 16.40 -4.16 -17.50
C TYR A 7 16.90 -2.99 -16.66
N LEU A 8 17.90 -2.25 -17.15
CA LEU A 8 18.34 -1.01 -16.51
C LEU A 8 17.18 -0.03 -16.40
N ARG A 9 16.39 0.15 -17.47
CA ARG A 9 15.27 1.08 -17.48
C ARG A 9 14.22 0.73 -16.42
N ASN A 10 13.79 -0.52 -16.28
CA ASN A 10 12.81 -0.91 -15.25
C ASN A 10 13.34 -0.73 -13.82
N VAL A 11 14.62 -1.04 -13.59
CA VAL A 11 15.28 -0.80 -12.29
C VAL A 11 15.44 0.70 -12.01
N ILE A 12 15.77 1.50 -13.03
CA ILE A 12 15.88 2.96 -12.96
C ILE A 12 14.50 3.61 -12.75
N TRP A 13 13.42 3.13 -13.37
CA TRP A 13 12.06 3.64 -13.15
C TRP A 13 11.58 3.44 -11.71
N LEU A 14 11.85 2.27 -11.12
CA LEU A 14 11.60 2.05 -9.69
C LEU A 14 12.45 2.99 -8.82
N ASN A 15 13.64 3.36 -9.30
CA ASN A 15 14.57 4.23 -8.60
C ASN A 15 14.17 5.72 -8.67
N GLU A 16 13.66 6.19 -9.81
CA GLU A 16 13.37 7.62 -10.05
C GLU A 16 11.92 8.02 -9.79
N SER A 17 10.94 7.13 -9.98
CA SER A 17 9.52 7.46 -9.74
C SER A 17 8.98 6.89 -8.42
N TYR A 18 9.56 5.81 -7.89
CA TYR A 18 8.98 5.14 -6.72
C TYR A 18 9.72 5.41 -5.40
N ARG A 19 11.02 5.72 -5.45
CA ARG A 19 11.83 6.07 -4.26
C ARG A 19 11.79 7.53 -3.80
N PRO A 20 11.51 8.56 -4.62
CA PRO A 20 11.63 9.93 -4.15
C PRO A 20 10.60 10.23 -3.05
N SER A 21 11.10 10.69 -1.91
CA SER A 21 10.27 10.97 -0.73
C SER A 21 9.20 12.04 -1.01
N TYR A 22 9.46 12.98 -1.93
CA TYR A 22 8.51 14.04 -2.28
C TYR A 22 7.24 13.50 -2.95
N MET A 23 7.32 12.39 -3.69
CA MET A 23 6.13 11.76 -4.30
C MET A 23 5.20 11.15 -3.24
N ARG A 24 5.71 10.92 -2.04
CA ARG A 24 4.96 10.44 -0.87
C ARG A 24 4.66 11.53 0.16
N ALA A 25 5.04 12.78 -0.12
CA ALA A 25 4.77 13.90 0.78
C ALA A 25 3.27 14.26 0.81
N THR A 26 2.61 14.28 -0.36
CA THR A 26 1.17 14.55 -0.47
C THR A 26 0.32 13.65 0.44
N PRO A 27 0.47 12.32 0.40
CA PRO A 27 -0.31 11.47 1.31
C PRO A 27 0.08 11.60 2.77
N PHE A 28 1.35 11.91 3.07
CA PHE A 28 1.81 12.16 4.44
C PHE A 28 1.10 13.37 5.05
N PHE A 29 1.12 14.52 4.36
CA PHE A 29 0.42 15.72 4.83
C PHE A 29 -1.09 15.55 4.81
N GLY A 30 -1.65 14.87 3.81
CA GLY A 30 -3.07 14.55 3.76
C GLY A 30 -3.53 13.73 4.98
N GLY A 31 -2.73 12.74 5.39
CA GLY A 31 -2.99 11.96 6.60
C GLY A 31 -2.96 12.81 7.88
N LEU A 32 -1.99 13.73 8.00
CA LEU A 32 -1.90 14.64 9.15
C LEU A 32 -3.12 15.57 9.25
N VAL A 33 -3.50 16.22 8.14
CA VAL A 33 -4.68 17.09 8.09
C VAL A 33 -5.94 16.31 8.47
N MET A 34 -6.09 15.11 7.93
CA MET A 34 -7.26 14.28 8.21
C MET A 34 -7.29 13.75 9.64
N SER A 35 -6.14 13.57 10.29
CA SER A 35 -6.08 13.25 11.72
C SER A 35 -6.70 14.36 12.58
N VAL A 36 -6.35 15.63 12.29
CA VAL A 36 -6.93 16.80 12.98
C VAL A 36 -8.43 16.92 12.70
N VAL A 37 -8.86 16.68 11.46
CA VAL A 37 -10.29 16.67 11.10
C VAL A 37 -11.04 15.59 11.87
N ASN A 38 -10.47 14.39 11.99
CA ASN A 38 -11.07 13.28 12.72
C ASN A 38 -11.23 13.59 14.22
N GLU A 39 -10.26 14.30 14.82
CA GLU A 39 -10.38 14.75 16.21
C GLU A 39 -11.56 15.71 16.39
N LYS A 40 -11.72 16.67 15.48
CA LYS A 40 -12.87 17.60 15.49
C LYS A 40 -14.21 16.92 15.23
N LEU A 41 -14.25 15.92 14.36
CA LEU A 41 -15.45 15.11 14.13
C LEU A 41 -15.84 14.31 15.37
N LYS A 42 -14.85 13.78 16.10
CA LYS A 42 -15.04 13.07 17.36
C LYS A 42 -15.55 14.00 18.47
N GLU A 43 -14.99 15.20 18.61
CA GLU A 43 -15.48 16.24 19.54
C GLU A 43 -16.97 16.56 19.27
N LYS A 44 -17.33 16.72 17.99
CA LYS A 44 -18.71 17.03 17.56
C LYS A 44 -19.66 15.82 17.58
N LYS A 45 -19.19 14.62 17.94
CA LYS A 45 -19.97 13.37 17.98
C LYS A 45 -20.74 13.09 16.68
N VAL A 46 -20.18 13.50 15.54
CA VAL A 46 -20.77 13.22 14.23
C VAL A 46 -20.81 11.71 14.05
N LYS A 47 -21.90 11.16 13.51
CA LYS A 47 -22.03 9.74 13.17
C LYS A 47 -22.52 9.62 11.74
N PHE A 48 -21.76 8.94 10.89
CA PHE A 48 -22.20 8.52 9.58
C PHE A 48 -23.12 7.30 9.68
N SER A 49 -24.10 7.21 8.79
CA SER A 49 -24.89 5.99 8.60
C SER A 49 -24.00 4.85 8.11
N GLN A 50 -24.29 3.62 8.53
CA GLN A 50 -23.55 2.44 8.09
C GLN A 50 -23.59 2.27 6.57
N ILE A 51 -24.70 2.64 5.92
CA ILE A 51 -24.83 2.58 4.45
C ILE A 51 -23.79 3.47 3.78
N VAL A 52 -23.56 4.68 4.31
CA VAL A 52 -22.57 5.64 3.78
C VAL A 52 -21.14 5.12 3.96
N VAL A 53 -20.86 4.49 5.10
CA VAL A 53 -19.55 3.91 5.37
C VAL A 53 -19.25 2.78 4.37
N HIS A 54 -20.17 1.83 4.20
CA HIS A 54 -19.97 0.69 3.32
C HIS A 54 -19.94 1.11 1.85
N SER A 55 -20.83 2.02 1.42
CA SER A 55 -20.82 2.54 0.04
C SER A 55 -19.55 3.33 -0.26
N GLY A 56 -19.07 4.14 0.70
CA GLY A 56 -17.82 4.88 0.57
C GLY A 56 -16.61 3.95 0.48
N ILE A 57 -16.55 2.88 1.28
CA ILE A 57 -15.50 1.86 1.18
C ILE A 57 -15.51 1.27 -0.24
N ILE A 58 -16.66 0.78 -0.71
CA ILE A 58 -16.77 0.17 -2.05
C ILE A 58 -16.34 1.17 -3.13
N ALA A 59 -16.85 2.41 -3.08
CA ALA A 59 -16.53 3.45 -4.06
C ALA A 59 -15.04 3.83 -4.09
N ILE A 60 -14.39 3.93 -2.93
CA ILE A 60 -12.97 4.30 -2.86
C ILE A 60 -12.08 3.15 -3.29
N PHE A 61 -12.41 1.90 -2.93
CA PHE A 61 -11.67 0.74 -3.40
C PHE A 61 -11.81 0.56 -4.91
N THR A 62 -13.02 0.70 -5.49
CA THR A 62 -13.20 0.60 -6.93
C THR A 62 -12.43 1.69 -7.68
N LEU A 63 -12.48 2.94 -7.19
CA LEU A 63 -11.70 4.04 -7.76
C LEU A 63 -10.20 3.81 -7.64
N THR A 64 -9.73 3.27 -6.52
CA THR A 64 -8.32 2.95 -6.30
C THR A 64 -7.85 1.88 -7.27
N PHE A 65 -8.57 0.75 -7.38
CA PHE A 65 -8.22 -0.30 -8.34
C PHE A 65 -8.28 0.18 -9.77
N TRP A 66 -9.30 0.97 -10.14
CA TRP A 66 -9.40 1.58 -11.46
C TRP A 66 -8.18 2.44 -11.79
N ALA A 67 -7.79 3.34 -10.89
CA ALA A 67 -6.62 4.20 -11.06
C ALA A 67 -5.32 3.39 -11.18
N GLN A 68 -5.16 2.31 -10.42
CA GLN A 68 -3.98 1.44 -10.52
C GLN A 68 -3.94 0.69 -11.87
N PHE A 69 -5.06 0.11 -12.30
CA PHE A 69 -5.12 -0.63 -13.57
C PHE A 69 -5.02 0.26 -14.81
N TYR A 70 -5.43 1.53 -14.72
CA TYR A 70 -5.25 2.50 -15.80
C TYR A 70 -3.78 2.65 -16.22
N GLY A 71 -2.83 2.27 -15.36
CA GLY A 71 -1.40 2.23 -15.66
C GLY A 71 -1.04 1.42 -16.89
N THR A 72 -1.79 0.36 -17.18
CA THR A 72 -1.57 -0.53 -18.33
C THR A 72 -1.64 0.19 -19.67
N VAL A 73 -2.45 1.24 -19.78
CA VAL A 73 -2.63 2.04 -21.01
C VAL A 73 -1.34 2.76 -21.40
N PHE A 74 -0.49 3.11 -20.42
CA PHE A 74 0.81 3.75 -20.69
C PHE A 74 1.87 2.79 -21.22
N TYR A 75 1.64 1.48 -21.17
CA TYR A 75 2.56 0.46 -21.66
C TYR A 75 2.21 -0.05 -23.07
N GLU A 76 1.20 0.54 -23.71
CA GLU A 76 0.86 0.25 -25.11
C GLU A 76 1.97 0.74 -26.06
N ARG A 77 2.45 -0.17 -26.93
CA ARG A 77 3.62 0.07 -27.80
C ARG A 77 3.46 1.24 -28.77
N ASN A 78 2.24 1.55 -29.18
CA ASN A 78 1.96 2.52 -30.26
C ASN A 78 1.39 3.85 -29.76
N ARG A 79 1.46 4.13 -28.45
CA ARG A 79 0.89 5.35 -27.88
C ARG A 79 1.90 6.49 -27.88
N PRO A 80 1.55 7.69 -28.39
CA PRO A 80 2.39 8.87 -28.26
C PRO A 80 2.52 9.29 -26.78
N TYR A 81 3.71 9.75 -26.40
CA TYR A 81 4.01 10.16 -25.02
C TYR A 81 3.42 11.54 -24.72
N TYR A 82 2.47 11.61 -23.77
CA TYR A 82 1.84 12.85 -23.32
C TYR A 82 2.32 13.23 -21.91
N PRO A 83 3.25 14.19 -21.75
CA PRO A 83 3.88 14.49 -20.47
C PRO A 83 2.90 14.85 -19.35
N LEU A 84 1.87 15.62 -19.68
CA LEU A 84 0.86 16.09 -18.71
C LEU A 84 0.01 14.92 -18.17
N GLU A 85 -0.36 13.99 -19.04
CA GLU A 85 -1.13 12.81 -18.65
C GLU A 85 -0.31 11.89 -17.74
N HIS A 86 0.96 11.66 -18.09
CA HIS A 86 1.88 10.87 -17.27
C HIS A 86 2.13 11.52 -15.90
N ALA A 87 2.28 12.84 -15.85
CA ALA A 87 2.48 13.57 -14.59
C ALA A 87 1.25 13.48 -13.68
N LEU A 88 0.04 13.72 -14.21
CA LEU A 88 -1.21 13.61 -13.46
C LEU A 88 -1.45 12.18 -12.96
N TYR A 89 -1.23 11.20 -13.84
CA TYR A 89 -1.35 9.79 -13.48
C TYR A 89 -0.39 9.42 -12.34
N SER A 90 0.86 9.87 -12.42
CA SER A 90 1.86 9.65 -11.39
C SER A 90 1.42 10.24 -10.05
N ILE A 91 0.90 11.47 -10.01
CA ILE A 91 0.42 12.07 -8.74
C ILE A 91 -0.76 11.28 -8.16
N ILE A 92 -1.76 10.96 -8.98
CA ILE A 92 -2.99 10.30 -8.54
C ILE A 92 -2.70 8.91 -7.97
N THR A 93 -1.88 8.11 -8.67
CA THR A 93 -1.58 6.73 -8.27
C THR A 93 -0.84 6.63 -6.95
N HIS A 94 0.06 7.56 -6.64
CA HIS A 94 0.76 7.58 -5.36
C HIS A 94 -0.16 8.00 -4.20
N SER A 95 -1.25 8.74 -4.48
CA SER A 95 -2.21 9.21 -3.48
C SER A 95 -3.42 8.29 -3.27
N THR A 96 -3.71 7.34 -4.16
CA THR A 96 -4.95 6.53 -4.06
C THR A 96 -5.02 5.67 -2.80
N TRP A 97 -3.96 4.92 -2.49
CA TRP A 97 -3.93 4.03 -1.31
C TRP A 97 -4.02 4.80 0.02
N PRO A 98 -3.30 5.92 0.19
CA PRO A 98 -3.45 6.78 1.36
C PRO A 98 -4.86 7.37 1.52
N VAL A 99 -5.52 7.77 0.43
CA VAL A 99 -6.93 8.23 0.47
C VAL A 99 -7.86 7.12 0.95
N ALA A 100 -7.65 5.88 0.50
CA ALA A 100 -8.38 4.73 1.04
C ALA A 100 -8.14 4.54 2.54
N GLY A 101 -6.89 4.66 2.99
CA GLY A 101 -6.53 4.60 4.41
C GLY A 101 -7.22 5.70 5.24
N ILE A 102 -7.24 6.94 4.74
CA ILE A 102 -7.92 8.07 5.38
C ILE A 102 -9.40 7.79 5.59
N TRP A 103 -10.10 7.31 4.55
CA TRP A 103 -11.53 7.01 4.63
C TRP A 103 -11.83 5.88 5.60
N ILE A 104 -11.02 4.82 5.55
CA ILE A 104 -11.06 3.70 6.49
C ILE A 104 -10.96 4.26 7.91
N THR A 105 -9.88 4.97 8.25
CA THR A 105 -9.64 5.50 9.60
C THR A 105 -10.73 6.48 10.06
N MET A 106 -11.17 7.38 9.18
CA MET A 106 -12.25 8.32 9.45
C MET A 106 -13.57 7.61 9.77
N SER A 107 -13.92 6.60 8.98
CA SER A 107 -15.12 5.78 9.20
C SER A 107 -15.06 5.01 10.53
N TYR A 108 -13.89 4.50 10.89
CA TYR A 108 -13.68 3.81 12.17
C TYR A 108 -13.93 4.72 13.37
N PHE A 109 -13.32 5.91 13.39
CA PHE A 109 -13.43 6.83 14.53
C PHE A 109 -14.81 7.48 14.66
N THR A 110 -15.54 7.64 13.56
CA THR A 110 -16.83 8.35 13.54
C THR A 110 -18.00 7.43 13.88
N SER A 111 -18.12 6.29 13.18
CA SER A 111 -19.29 5.42 13.26
C SER A 111 -19.00 3.99 13.69
N GLY A 112 -17.74 3.56 13.58
CA GLY A 112 -17.37 2.15 13.59
C GLY A 112 -17.91 1.41 12.36
N TYR A 113 -17.35 0.23 12.09
CA TYR A 113 -17.67 -0.52 10.87
C TYR A 113 -18.88 -1.47 10.97
N GLY A 114 -19.66 -1.42 12.06
CA GLY A 114 -20.80 -2.30 12.24
C GLY A 114 -20.44 -3.78 12.09
N ILE A 115 -20.99 -4.45 11.06
CA ILE A 115 -20.78 -5.87 10.75
C ILE A 115 -19.30 -6.18 10.49
N LEU A 116 -18.61 -5.30 9.76
CA LEU A 116 -17.19 -5.45 9.45
C LEU A 116 -16.31 -5.36 10.70
N ASN A 117 -16.81 -4.77 11.80
CA ASN A 117 -16.07 -4.73 13.05
C ASN A 117 -15.81 -6.15 13.59
N ASN A 118 -16.75 -7.09 13.39
CA ASN A 118 -16.55 -8.48 13.80
C ASN A 118 -15.44 -9.16 12.97
N VAL A 119 -15.37 -8.84 11.67
CA VAL A 119 -14.32 -9.34 10.78
C VAL A 119 -12.95 -8.83 11.23
N PHE A 120 -12.83 -7.52 11.47
CA PHE A 120 -11.56 -6.89 11.85
C PHE A 120 -11.11 -7.23 13.28
N ASN A 121 -12.03 -7.56 14.18
CA ASN A 121 -11.69 -7.95 15.54
C ASN A 121 -11.19 -9.41 15.65
N ASN A 122 -11.14 -10.15 14.54
CA ASN A 122 -10.61 -11.50 14.55
C ASN A 122 -9.10 -11.52 14.86
N ARG A 123 -8.67 -12.59 15.54
CA ARG A 123 -7.28 -12.81 15.93
C ARG A 123 -6.32 -12.80 14.73
N ILE A 124 -6.78 -13.28 13.56
CA ILE A 124 -5.97 -13.29 12.33
C ILE A 124 -5.60 -11.87 11.91
N PHE A 125 -6.55 -10.94 11.87
CA PHE A 125 -6.27 -9.54 11.53
C PHE A 125 -5.35 -8.87 12.54
N THR A 126 -5.47 -9.23 13.82
CA THR A 126 -4.53 -8.77 14.86
C THR A 126 -3.11 -9.27 14.61
N ILE A 127 -2.95 -10.53 14.19
CA ILE A 127 -1.63 -11.11 13.85
C ILE A 127 -1.06 -10.45 12.59
N MET A 128 -1.87 -10.30 11.54
CA MET A 128 -1.46 -9.63 10.30
C MET A 128 -1.06 -8.17 10.56
N GLY A 129 -1.76 -7.47 11.45
CA GLY A 129 -1.40 -6.12 11.88
C GLY A 129 -0.02 -6.07 12.55
N LYS A 130 0.31 -7.05 13.40
CA LYS A 130 1.65 -7.14 14.02
C LYS A 130 2.75 -7.40 12.98
N LEU A 131 2.47 -8.25 11.99
CA LEU A 131 3.41 -8.57 10.90
C LEU A 131 3.60 -7.42 9.90
N THR A 132 2.71 -6.43 9.89
CA THR A 132 2.73 -5.34 8.89
C THR A 132 4.04 -4.56 8.89
N TYR A 133 4.68 -4.39 10.05
CA TYR A 133 5.98 -3.76 10.14
C TYR A 133 7.07 -4.59 9.45
N SER A 134 7.17 -5.89 9.76
CA SER A 134 8.10 -6.82 9.12
C SER A 134 7.87 -6.90 7.61
N VAL A 135 6.61 -6.95 7.17
CA VAL A 135 6.22 -6.94 5.75
C VAL A 135 6.75 -5.69 5.07
N SER A 136 6.55 -4.52 5.67
CA SER A 136 6.99 -3.25 5.10
C SER A 136 8.52 -3.19 4.92
N LEU A 137 9.26 -3.82 5.84
CA LEU A 137 10.72 -3.90 5.77
C LEU A 137 11.21 -4.81 4.64
N VAL A 138 10.52 -5.94 4.43
CA VAL A 138 10.86 -6.92 3.39
C VAL A 138 10.36 -6.51 2.00
N ASN A 139 9.25 -5.78 1.92
CA ASN A 139 8.54 -5.49 0.68
C ASN A 139 9.44 -4.94 -0.42
N ILE A 140 10.22 -3.88 -0.13
CA ILE A 140 11.09 -3.24 -1.13
C ILE A 140 12.18 -4.20 -1.61
N THR A 141 12.81 -4.91 -0.68
CA THR A 141 13.87 -5.88 -1.00
C THR A 141 13.33 -7.00 -1.87
N PHE A 142 12.16 -7.55 -1.52
CA PHE A 142 11.53 -8.61 -2.29
C PHE A 142 11.10 -8.15 -3.68
N LEU A 143 10.50 -6.96 -3.80
CA LEU A 143 10.10 -6.39 -5.08
C LEU A 143 11.30 -6.21 -6.02
N LEU A 144 12.44 -5.71 -5.51
CA LEU A 144 13.68 -5.60 -6.28
C LEU A 144 14.20 -6.96 -6.75
N LEU A 145 14.17 -7.98 -5.88
CA LEU A 145 14.59 -9.35 -6.21
C LEU A 145 13.68 -9.98 -7.26
N SER A 146 12.35 -9.88 -7.09
CA SER A 146 11.34 -10.38 -8.02
C SER A 146 11.55 -9.79 -9.42
N GLN A 147 11.69 -8.46 -9.50
CA GLN A 147 11.94 -7.74 -10.75
C GLN A 147 13.28 -8.10 -11.40
N SER A 148 14.36 -8.25 -10.61
CA SER A 148 15.68 -8.65 -11.12
C SER A 148 15.72 -10.09 -11.66
N SER A 149 14.82 -10.94 -11.18
CA SER A 149 14.76 -12.36 -11.56
C SER A 149 13.97 -12.59 -12.86
N GLN A 150 13.25 -11.58 -13.36
CA GLN A 150 12.50 -11.70 -14.62
C GLN A 150 13.46 -11.88 -15.79
N LYS A 151 13.35 -12.98 -16.54
CA LYS A 151 14.24 -13.29 -17.69
C LYS A 151 13.61 -13.05 -19.06
N LEU A 152 12.29 -12.86 -19.10
CA LEU A 152 11.49 -12.71 -20.33
C LEU A 152 10.76 -11.35 -20.33
N PRO A 153 10.60 -10.72 -21.51
CA PRO A 153 9.78 -9.52 -21.64
C PRO A 153 8.31 -9.88 -21.37
N ILE A 154 7.68 -9.14 -20.46
CA ILE A 154 6.30 -9.36 -20.07
C ILE A 154 5.40 -8.32 -20.72
N HIS A 155 4.25 -8.77 -21.23
CA HIS A 155 3.18 -7.87 -21.65
C HIS A 155 2.43 -7.37 -20.42
N MET A 156 2.46 -6.06 -20.19
CA MET A 156 1.76 -5.44 -19.06
C MET A 156 0.25 -5.39 -19.30
N THR A 157 -0.41 -6.48 -18.94
CA THR A 157 -1.88 -6.62 -18.93
C THR A 157 -2.40 -6.49 -17.49
N SER A 158 -3.62 -5.99 -17.31
CA SER A 158 -4.24 -5.84 -15.97
C SER A 158 -4.28 -7.14 -15.18
N LYS A 159 -4.50 -8.28 -15.86
CA LYS A 159 -4.44 -9.62 -15.24
C LYS A 159 -3.06 -9.93 -14.67
N TYR A 160 -2.01 -9.69 -15.47
CA TYR A 160 -0.64 -9.90 -15.03
C TYR A 160 -0.28 -9.02 -13.84
N LEU A 161 -0.70 -7.75 -13.84
CA LEU A 161 -0.48 -6.84 -12.71
C LEU A 161 -1.16 -7.33 -11.43
N PHE A 162 -2.40 -7.80 -11.53
CA PHE A 162 -3.14 -8.33 -10.40
C PHE A 162 -2.50 -9.62 -9.85
N ASP A 163 -2.17 -10.56 -10.74
CA ASP A 163 -1.56 -11.83 -10.36
C ASP A 163 -0.16 -11.64 -9.75
N SER A 164 0.65 -10.75 -10.33
CA SER A 164 1.96 -10.39 -9.77
C SER A 164 1.80 -9.73 -8.41
N TRP A 165 0.91 -8.73 -8.28
CA TRP A 165 0.67 -8.05 -7.00
C TRP A 165 0.23 -9.03 -5.91
N LEU A 166 -0.67 -9.97 -6.22
CA LEU A 166 -1.15 -10.97 -5.28
C LEU A 166 -0.03 -11.95 -4.87
N SER A 167 0.76 -12.41 -5.85
CA SER A 167 1.90 -13.31 -5.61
C SER A 167 2.98 -12.64 -4.75
N ASP A 168 3.34 -11.40 -5.10
CA ASP A 168 4.36 -10.63 -4.39
C ASP A 168 3.90 -10.31 -2.96
N ALA A 169 2.63 -9.94 -2.77
CA ALA A 169 2.05 -9.71 -1.45
C ALA A 169 2.11 -10.97 -0.58
N PHE A 170 1.70 -12.12 -1.13
CA PHE A 170 1.72 -13.38 -0.42
C PHE A 170 3.15 -13.80 0.00
N MET A 171 4.11 -13.68 -0.92
CA MET A 171 5.52 -13.97 -0.63
C MET A 171 6.11 -13.03 0.42
N CYS A 172 5.78 -11.74 0.37
CA CYS A 172 6.19 -10.79 1.40
C CYS A 172 5.66 -11.18 2.77
N PHE A 173 4.40 -11.61 2.88
CA PHE A 173 3.84 -12.12 4.14
C PHE A 173 4.57 -13.37 4.63
N LEU A 174 4.89 -14.33 3.76
CA LEU A 174 5.64 -15.53 4.14
C LEU A 174 7.04 -15.20 4.66
N ILE A 175 7.80 -14.38 3.96
CA ILE A 175 9.15 -13.97 4.38
C ILE A 175 9.09 -13.13 5.67
N SER A 176 8.06 -12.29 5.81
CA SER A 176 7.86 -11.47 7.01
C SER A 176 7.66 -12.31 8.27
N ILE A 177 7.01 -13.49 8.16
CA ILE A 177 6.84 -14.41 9.28
C ILE A 177 8.21 -14.92 9.76
N ILE A 178 9.09 -15.27 8.82
CA ILE A 178 10.45 -15.72 9.14
C ILE A 178 11.22 -14.59 9.83
N LEU A 179 11.18 -13.38 9.27
CA LEU A 179 11.84 -12.21 9.85
C LEU A 179 11.30 -11.88 11.25
N TYR A 180 9.99 -11.94 11.43
CA TYR A 180 9.33 -11.68 12.69
C TYR A 180 9.77 -12.68 13.78
N LEU A 181 9.83 -13.98 13.45
CA LEU A 181 10.23 -15.03 14.39
C LEU A 181 11.72 -14.97 14.74
N VAL A 182 12.58 -14.70 13.75
CA VAL A 182 14.05 -14.72 13.93
C VAL A 182 14.57 -13.44 14.56
N VAL A 183 13.96 -12.29 14.27
CA VAL A 183 14.46 -10.98 14.68
C VAL A 183 13.50 -10.32 15.65
N GLU A 184 12.26 -10.04 15.26
CA GLU A 184 11.40 -9.19 16.10
C GLU A 184 11.01 -9.83 17.42
N GLU A 185 10.65 -11.12 17.44
CA GLU A 185 10.26 -11.81 18.66
C GLU A 185 11.39 -11.91 19.71
N PRO A 186 12.61 -12.35 19.38
CA PRO A 186 13.69 -12.43 20.36
C PRO A 186 14.13 -11.05 20.85
N PHE A 187 14.23 -10.06 19.96
CA PHE A 187 14.59 -8.70 20.38
C PHE A 187 13.52 -8.08 21.28
N ARG A 188 12.23 -8.31 21.00
CA ARG A 188 11.13 -7.85 21.86
C ARG A 188 11.18 -8.49 23.26
N LYS A 189 11.53 -9.77 23.36
CA LYS A 189 11.72 -10.45 24.65
C LYS A 189 12.95 -9.91 25.39
N LEU A 190 14.03 -9.63 24.68
CA LEU A 190 15.26 -9.10 25.25
C LEU A 190 15.05 -7.68 25.80
N THR A 191 14.43 -6.79 25.04
CA THR A 191 14.12 -5.42 25.50
C THR A 191 13.16 -5.45 26.68
N GLY A 192 12.16 -6.33 26.66
CA GLY A 192 11.25 -6.50 27.80
C GLY A 192 11.97 -6.85 29.09
N LYS A 193 12.94 -7.78 29.03
CA LYS A 193 13.75 -8.15 30.21
C LYS A 193 14.70 -7.03 30.63
N LEU A 194 15.33 -6.33 29.69
CA LEU A 194 16.29 -5.27 29.97
C LEU A 194 15.64 -4.04 30.63
N PHE A 195 14.46 -3.63 30.16
CA PHE A 195 13.78 -2.42 30.67
C PHE A 195 12.86 -2.67 31.87
N TYR A 196 12.36 -3.91 32.05
CA TYR A 196 11.48 -4.27 33.19
C TYR A 196 12.25 -4.80 34.42
N GLN A 197 13.59 -4.91 34.35
CA GLN A 197 14.45 -5.22 35.50
C GLN A 197 14.82 -3.97 36.35
N ARG A 198 13.99 -2.93 36.35
CA ARG A 198 14.05 -1.80 37.29
C ARG A 198 12.76 -1.67 38.05
#